data_AF-A0A7S0DWJ0-F1
#
_entry.id   AF-A0A7S0DWJ0-F1
#
_cell.length_a   1.000
_cell.length_b   1.000
_cell.length_c   1.000
_cell.angle_alpha   90.00
_cell.angle_beta   90.00
_cell.angle_gamma   90.00
#
_symmetry.space_group_name_H-M   'P 1'
#
loop_
_entity.id
_entity.type
_entity.pdbx_description
1 polymer ?
#
loop_
_entity_poly.entity_id
_entity_poly.type
_entity_poly.pdbx_seq_one_letter_code
_entity_poly.pdbx_strand_id
1 'polypeptide(L)'
;DKVGDEKKAGADEAGNAQEMLSILKALSPEDFEFERRRQRKQLQNDFITLAKAFTSPTNVQSGKDESNTDPHPTDMKIRLECLVADMCAKYRSYPLLCKRGLGPGGAGFSASGSNNKKLKKKRQPKKHQIVPKHKRKRLMKEAADKKQGDGHLNDSECHRCLAVSFNPKTNRVGFGLSGQFKKVKVHPSIWGKSLVSGRPRSTCAEFRVINEAVSLGEKCGELQMYVADVMTGKPKPRCRNCLYLSQDAQVFSDSLVFDGNMTKMKR
;
A
#
# COMPACT_ATOMS: atom_id res chain seq x y z
N ASP A 1 11.74 -25.04 -34.85
CA ASP A 1 12.49 -25.16 -33.59
C ASP A 1 12.98 -23.83 -33.03
N LYS A 2 12.14 -23.07 -32.30
CA LYS A 2 12.54 -21.99 -31.36
C LYS A 2 11.41 -21.71 -30.37
N VAL A 3 11.16 -22.65 -29.46
CA VAL A 3 10.29 -22.46 -28.28
C VAL A 3 10.99 -23.18 -27.13
N GLY A 4 11.96 -22.53 -26.48
CA GLY A 4 12.83 -23.23 -25.51
C GLY A 4 13.52 -22.40 -24.43
N ASP A 5 13.50 -21.07 -24.47
CA ASP A 5 14.36 -20.26 -23.56
C ASP A 5 13.63 -19.49 -22.44
N GLU A 6 12.30 -19.34 -22.47
CA GLU A 6 11.61 -18.54 -21.44
C GLU A 6 11.31 -19.30 -20.13
N LYS A 7 11.48 -20.63 -20.10
CA LYS A 7 11.20 -21.43 -18.89
C LYS A 7 12.38 -21.57 -17.92
N LYS A 8 13.60 -21.19 -18.32
CA LYS A 8 14.80 -21.41 -17.51
C LYS A 8 15.04 -20.28 -16.48
N ALA A 9 14.72 -19.04 -16.82
CA ALA A 9 14.93 -17.89 -15.94
C ALA A 9 14.08 -17.90 -14.66
N GLY A 10 12.85 -18.44 -14.71
CA GLY A 10 11.94 -18.48 -13.56
C GLY A 10 12.29 -19.53 -12.50
N ALA A 11 13.05 -20.57 -12.86
CA ALA A 11 13.45 -21.64 -11.94
C ALA A 11 14.66 -21.24 -11.09
N ASP A 12 15.60 -20.50 -11.67
CA ASP A 12 16.83 -20.06 -10.99
C ASP A 12 16.55 -18.95 -9.95
N GLU A 13 15.58 -18.06 -10.19
CA GLU A 13 15.16 -17.05 -9.20
C GLU A 13 14.41 -17.67 -8.00
N ALA A 14 13.61 -18.70 -8.24
CA ALA A 14 12.85 -19.38 -7.19
C ALA A 14 13.74 -20.20 -6.24
N GLY A 15 14.77 -20.86 -6.78
CA GLY A 15 15.76 -21.59 -5.98
C GLY A 15 16.55 -20.67 -5.04
N ASN A 16 17.01 -19.53 -5.55
CA ASN A 16 17.75 -18.53 -4.78
C ASN A 16 16.89 -17.89 -3.67
N ALA A 17 15.61 -17.63 -3.95
CA ALA A 17 14.69 -17.08 -2.94
C ALA A 17 14.44 -18.06 -1.77
N GLN A 18 14.35 -19.36 -2.04
CA GLN A 18 14.12 -20.38 -1.01
C GLN A 18 15.36 -20.61 -0.14
N GLU A 19 16.55 -20.57 -0.75
CA GLU A 19 17.84 -20.66 -0.05
C GLU A 19 18.10 -19.42 0.84
N MET A 20 17.83 -18.22 0.31
CA MET A 20 17.86 -16.98 1.09
C MET A 20 16.89 -17.03 2.29
N LEU A 21 15.67 -17.57 2.10
CA LEU A 21 14.72 -17.71 3.19
C LEU A 21 15.20 -18.67 4.28
N SER A 22 15.90 -19.75 3.95
CA SER A 22 16.52 -20.64 4.95
C SER A 22 17.62 -19.95 5.75
N ILE A 23 18.48 -19.17 5.10
CA ILE A 23 19.54 -18.39 5.77
C ILE A 23 18.90 -17.36 6.72
N LEU A 24 17.84 -16.68 6.27
CA LEU A 24 17.14 -15.67 7.07
C LEU A 24 16.40 -16.25 8.28
N LYS A 25 15.97 -17.52 8.24
CA LYS A 25 15.36 -18.22 9.39
C LYS A 25 16.38 -18.57 10.48
N ALA A 26 17.66 -18.67 10.13
CA ALA A 26 18.73 -18.99 11.06
C ALA A 26 19.32 -17.77 11.79
N LEU A 27 18.88 -16.56 11.44
CA LEU A 27 19.37 -15.32 12.05
C LEU A 27 18.90 -15.18 13.50
N SER A 28 19.77 -14.63 14.35
CA SER A 28 19.36 -14.12 15.66
C SER A 28 18.32 -13.00 15.52
N PRO A 29 17.47 -12.73 16.53
CA PRO A 29 16.54 -11.61 16.50
C PRO A 29 17.21 -10.25 16.22
N GLU A 30 18.42 -10.05 16.74
CA GLU A 30 19.24 -8.85 16.53
C GLU A 30 19.69 -8.72 15.07
N ASP A 31 20.25 -9.80 14.50
CA ASP A 31 20.71 -9.83 13.12
C ASP A 31 19.55 -9.70 12.13
N PHE A 32 18.41 -10.32 12.45
CA PHE A 32 17.18 -10.21 11.67
C PHE A 32 16.70 -8.75 11.57
N GLU A 33 16.62 -8.04 12.71
CA GLU A 33 16.15 -6.65 12.70
C GLU A 33 17.20 -5.71 12.10
N PHE A 34 18.49 -6.02 12.21
CA PHE A 34 19.58 -5.32 11.52
C PHE A 34 19.44 -5.44 9.99
N GLU A 35 19.37 -6.67 9.47
CA GLU A 35 19.27 -6.92 8.03
C GLU A 35 17.95 -6.36 7.47
N ARG A 36 16.86 -6.44 8.24
CA ARG A 36 15.60 -5.80 7.86
C ARG A 36 15.69 -4.29 7.76
N ARG A 37 16.44 -3.61 8.64
CA ARG A 37 16.70 -2.16 8.50
C ARG A 37 17.54 -1.86 7.26
N ARG A 38 18.54 -2.69 6.99
CA ARG A 38 19.37 -2.59 5.78
C ARG A 38 18.52 -2.71 4.51
N GLN A 39 17.67 -3.74 4.41
CA GLN A 39 16.74 -3.91 3.29
C GLN A 39 15.78 -2.72 3.12
N ARG A 40 15.28 -2.11 4.21
CA ARG A 40 14.47 -0.88 4.10
C ARG A 40 15.25 0.27 3.49
N LYS A 41 16.51 0.44 3.87
CA LYS A 41 17.37 1.50 3.34
C LYS A 41 17.68 1.27 1.86
N GLN A 42 17.99 0.03 1.48
CA GLN A 42 18.21 -0.35 0.09
C GLN A 42 16.94 -0.13 -0.76
N LEU A 43 15.79 -0.63 -0.31
CA LEU A 43 14.51 -0.40 -0.99
C LEU A 43 14.21 1.10 -1.19
N GLN A 44 14.44 1.91 -0.15
CA GLN A 44 14.23 3.36 -0.24
C GLN A 44 15.15 3.99 -1.31
N ASN A 45 16.41 3.55 -1.40
CA ASN A 45 17.33 4.01 -2.43
C ASN A 45 16.89 3.56 -3.83
N ASP A 46 16.46 2.31 -3.99
CA ASP A 46 15.95 1.77 -5.25
C ASP A 46 14.73 2.58 -5.73
N PHE A 47 13.80 2.90 -4.83
CA PHE A 47 12.65 3.74 -5.16
C PHE A 47 13.06 5.16 -5.56
N ILE A 48 14.06 5.75 -4.89
CA ILE A 48 14.62 7.06 -5.29
C ILE A 48 15.22 6.98 -6.69
N THR A 49 15.95 5.91 -7.01
CA THR A 49 16.55 5.72 -8.34
C THR A 49 15.47 5.59 -9.41
N LEU A 50 14.44 4.78 -9.17
CA LEU A 50 13.29 4.65 -10.09
C LEU A 50 12.56 5.98 -10.27
N ALA A 51 12.32 6.72 -9.18
CA ALA A 51 11.69 8.03 -9.21
C ALA A 51 12.50 9.06 -10.03
N LYS A 52 13.84 9.04 -9.93
CA LYS A 52 14.72 9.92 -10.72
C LYS A 52 14.72 9.54 -12.21
N ALA A 53 14.78 8.24 -12.50
CA ALA A 53 14.71 7.74 -13.87
C ALA A 53 13.39 8.12 -14.54
N PHE A 54 12.29 8.06 -13.78
CA PHE A 54 10.97 8.48 -14.24
C PHE A 54 10.93 9.94 -14.73
N THR A 55 11.60 10.84 -14.01
CA THR A 55 11.65 12.29 -14.30
C THR A 55 12.76 12.68 -15.27
N SER A 56 13.61 11.73 -15.69
CA SER A 56 14.77 12.02 -16.54
C SER A 56 14.35 12.28 -18.00
N PRO A 57 14.99 13.22 -18.72
CA PRO A 57 14.63 13.59 -20.10
C PRO A 57 14.81 12.47 -21.13
N THR A 58 15.59 11.43 -20.80
CA THR A 58 16.05 10.39 -21.74
C THR A 58 15.01 9.33 -22.08
N ASN A 59 13.81 9.37 -21.52
CA ASN A 59 12.75 8.39 -21.81
C ASN A 59 11.69 8.89 -22.81
N VAL A 60 11.94 10.02 -23.47
CA VAL A 60 11.16 10.45 -24.63
C VAL A 60 11.70 9.67 -25.83
N GLN A 61 10.99 8.59 -26.21
CA GLN A 61 11.21 7.97 -27.51
C GLN A 61 11.12 9.07 -28.57
N SER A 62 12.23 9.24 -29.27
CA SER A 62 12.42 10.01 -30.49
C SER A 62 11.32 9.69 -31.51
N GLY A 63 10.21 10.39 -31.42
CA GLY A 63 9.30 10.69 -32.52
C GLY A 63 9.28 12.19 -32.63
N LYS A 64 9.94 12.73 -33.67
CA LYS A 64 9.88 14.14 -34.04
C LYS A 64 8.41 14.54 -34.15
N ASP A 65 7.96 15.41 -33.25
CA ASP A 65 7.09 16.54 -33.57
C ASP A 65 7.13 17.49 -32.37
N GLU A 66 7.80 18.63 -32.57
CA GLU A 66 7.80 19.77 -31.67
C GLU A 66 6.39 20.37 -31.63
N SER A 67 5.51 19.80 -30.82
CA SER A 67 4.36 20.53 -30.31
C SER A 67 4.44 20.54 -28.79
N ASN A 68 4.52 21.75 -28.25
CA ASN A 68 4.63 22.05 -26.83
C ASN A 68 3.29 21.80 -26.14
N THR A 69 2.79 20.56 -26.22
CA THR A 69 1.53 20.13 -25.64
C THR A 69 1.81 19.36 -24.36
N ASP A 70 1.19 19.82 -23.25
CA ASP A 70 1.21 19.11 -21.97
C ASP A 70 0.93 17.62 -22.20
N PRO A 71 1.68 16.70 -21.56
CA PRO A 71 1.50 15.27 -21.77
C PRO A 71 0.05 14.88 -21.49
N HIS A 72 -0.60 14.29 -22.50
CA HIS A 72 -2.01 13.92 -22.44
C HIS A 72 -2.28 13.04 -21.19
N PRO A 73 -3.39 13.25 -20.44
CA PRO A 73 -3.64 12.56 -19.16
C PRO A 73 -3.53 11.02 -19.21
N THR A 74 -3.85 10.43 -20.36
CA THR A 74 -3.72 9.00 -20.63
C THR A 74 -2.27 8.51 -20.63
N ASP A 75 -1.34 9.28 -21.22
CA ASP A 75 0.07 8.92 -21.27
C ASP A 75 0.68 8.91 -19.87
N MET A 76 0.33 9.93 -19.08
CA MET A 76 0.81 10.06 -17.72
C MET A 76 0.28 8.94 -16.80
N LYS A 77 -0.99 8.52 -16.98
CA LYS A 77 -1.51 7.34 -16.28
C LYS A 77 -0.66 6.09 -16.56
N ILE A 78 -0.37 5.80 -17.83
CA ILE A 78 0.41 4.62 -18.25
C ILE A 78 1.82 4.69 -17.64
N ARG A 79 2.46 5.85 -17.73
CA ARG A 79 3.80 6.07 -17.15
C ARG A 79 3.83 5.81 -15.65
N LEU A 80 2.85 6.32 -14.89
CA LEU A 80 2.75 6.05 -13.45
C LEU A 80 2.48 4.58 -13.14
N GLU A 81 1.64 3.92 -13.94
CA GLU A 81 1.38 2.47 -13.81
C GLU A 81 2.65 1.66 -13.97
N CYS A 82 3.48 1.96 -14.98
CA CYS A 82 4.79 1.32 -15.17
C CYS A 82 5.72 1.55 -13.97
N LEU A 83 5.85 2.80 -13.49
CA LEU A 83 6.67 3.11 -12.33
C LEU A 83 6.22 2.35 -11.07
N VAL A 84 4.90 2.26 -10.85
CA VAL A 84 4.33 1.50 -9.74
C VAL A 84 4.62 0.00 -9.89
N ALA A 85 4.53 -0.54 -11.11
CA ALA A 85 4.87 -1.94 -11.38
C ALA A 85 6.35 -2.23 -11.04
N ASP A 86 7.26 -1.35 -11.45
CA ASP A 86 8.69 -1.47 -11.15
C ASP A 86 8.98 -1.37 -9.64
N MET A 87 8.37 -0.41 -8.95
CA MET A 87 8.49 -0.29 -7.49
C MET A 87 7.92 -1.51 -6.77
N CYS A 88 6.79 -2.07 -7.22
CA CYS A 88 6.23 -3.30 -6.68
C CYS A 88 7.13 -4.51 -6.95
N ALA A 89 7.77 -4.60 -8.12
CA ALA A 89 8.76 -5.63 -8.44
C ALA A 89 9.98 -5.52 -7.51
N LYS A 90 10.54 -4.31 -7.34
CA LYS A 90 11.63 -4.07 -6.39
C LYS A 90 11.25 -4.41 -4.96
N TYR A 91 10.04 -4.08 -4.51
CA TYR A 91 9.62 -4.45 -3.16
C TYR A 91 9.68 -5.97 -2.91
N ARG A 92 9.28 -6.76 -3.91
CA ARG A 92 9.25 -8.23 -3.82
C ARG A 92 10.64 -8.86 -3.70
N SER A 93 11.70 -8.18 -4.11
CA SER A 93 13.08 -8.66 -3.92
C SER A 93 13.61 -8.50 -2.48
N TYR A 94 12.84 -7.91 -1.56
CA TYR A 94 13.23 -7.72 -0.15
C TYR A 94 12.38 -8.56 0.80
N PRO A 95 12.74 -9.85 1.00
CA PRO A 95 11.89 -10.82 1.71
C PRO A 95 11.63 -10.46 3.18
N LEU A 96 12.51 -9.73 3.85
CA LEU A 96 12.35 -9.37 5.28
C LEU A 96 11.34 -8.23 5.53
N LEU A 97 10.94 -7.52 4.47
CA LEU A 97 10.01 -6.40 4.59
C LEU A 97 8.56 -6.86 4.60
N CYS A 98 8.32 -7.99 3.94
CA CYS A 98 7.10 -8.76 3.97
C CYS A 98 7.11 -9.64 5.23
N LYS A 99 6.21 -9.42 6.20
CA LYS A 99 6.12 -10.27 7.40
C LYS A 99 5.51 -11.65 7.05
N ARG A 100 6.17 -12.44 6.21
CA ARG A 100 5.81 -13.83 5.96
C ARG A 100 6.75 -14.73 6.75
N GLY A 101 6.26 -15.31 7.86
CA GLY A 101 6.77 -16.57 8.42
C GLY A 101 8.24 -16.68 8.83
N LEU A 102 8.96 -15.59 9.08
CA LEU A 102 10.39 -15.62 9.48
C LEU A 102 10.66 -15.27 10.95
N GLY A 103 9.63 -15.23 11.81
CA GLY A 103 9.84 -15.18 13.26
C GLY A 103 9.66 -16.56 13.87
N PRO A 104 10.49 -16.99 14.85
CA PRO A 104 10.32 -18.27 15.56
C PRO A 104 9.10 -18.30 16.51
N GLY A 105 8.10 -17.45 16.29
CA GLY A 105 6.90 -17.37 17.11
C GLY A 105 5.87 -16.46 16.48
N GLY A 106 4.73 -17.03 16.08
CA GLY A 106 3.50 -16.27 15.90
C GLY A 106 3.13 -15.63 17.23
N ALA A 107 3.56 -14.39 17.47
CA ALA A 107 3.14 -13.61 18.62
C ALA A 107 3.13 -12.12 18.25
N GLY A 108 1.97 -11.51 18.43
CA GLY A 108 1.78 -10.08 18.27
C GLY A 108 2.67 -9.30 19.21
N PHE A 109 3.57 -8.49 18.66
CA PHE A 109 4.14 -7.36 19.39
C PHE A 109 3.15 -6.20 19.36
N SER A 110 2.09 -6.35 20.15
CA SER A 110 1.34 -5.23 20.71
C SER A 110 2.12 -4.74 21.91
N ALA A 111 2.85 -3.64 21.74
CA ALA A 111 3.40 -2.90 22.86
C ALA A 111 2.23 -2.24 23.62
N SER A 112 1.77 -2.88 24.69
CA SER A 112 1.10 -2.20 25.80
C SER A 112 1.21 -3.07 27.05
N GLY A 113 2.03 -2.63 28.01
CA GLY A 113 1.96 -3.15 29.36
C GLY A 113 0.61 -2.78 29.98
N SER A 114 -0.05 -3.76 30.59
CA SER A 114 -0.80 -3.63 31.85
C SER A 114 -1.63 -4.89 32.13
N ASN A 115 -1.28 -5.53 33.25
CA ASN A 115 -2.12 -6.27 34.19
C ASN A 115 -3.23 -7.22 33.71
N ASN A 116 -3.05 -8.47 34.13
CA ASN A 116 -4.01 -9.55 34.13
C ASN A 116 -5.33 -9.23 34.87
N LYS A 117 -6.39 -9.94 34.41
CA LYS A 117 -7.70 -10.23 35.02
C LYS A 117 -8.80 -9.15 34.95
N LYS A 118 -9.81 -9.38 34.09
CA LYS A 118 -11.20 -9.72 34.48
C LYS A 118 -12.08 -10.11 33.28
N LEU A 119 -13.13 -10.86 33.59
CA LEU A 119 -13.92 -11.77 32.75
C LEU A 119 -14.66 -11.16 31.54
N LYS A 120 -14.87 -12.05 30.55
CA LYS A 120 -15.80 -11.95 29.41
C LYS A 120 -17.20 -11.44 29.83
N LYS A 121 -17.70 -10.39 29.15
CA LYS A 121 -19.15 -10.13 29.02
C LYS A 121 -19.52 -10.21 27.53
N LYS A 122 -20.23 -11.27 27.12
CA LYS A 122 -20.82 -11.42 25.78
C LYS A 122 -21.77 -10.24 25.54
N ARG A 123 -21.43 -9.30 24.66
CA ARG A 123 -22.38 -8.29 24.17
C ARG A 123 -23.14 -8.88 23.00
N GLN A 124 -24.45 -9.00 23.14
CA GLN A 124 -25.36 -9.41 22.07
C GLN A 124 -25.29 -8.41 20.91
N PRO A 125 -25.36 -8.85 19.64
CA PRO A 125 -25.46 -7.95 18.50
C PRO A 125 -26.83 -7.25 18.53
N LYS A 126 -26.82 -5.91 18.57
CA LYS A 126 -28.04 -5.11 18.46
C LYS A 126 -28.62 -5.24 17.05
N LYS A 127 -29.89 -5.65 16.99
CA LYS A 127 -30.75 -5.71 15.80
C LYS A 127 -31.06 -4.29 15.33
N HIS A 128 -30.50 -3.83 14.21
CA HIS A 128 -31.17 -2.85 13.33
C HIS A 128 -30.75 -3.08 11.89
N GLN A 129 -31.45 -4.01 11.25
CA GLN A 129 -31.70 -4.04 9.80
C GLN A 129 -33.01 -4.83 9.65
N ILE A 130 -34.08 -4.13 9.29
CA ILE A 130 -35.35 -4.75 8.93
C ILE A 130 -35.15 -5.33 7.53
N VAL A 131 -34.76 -6.59 7.47
CA VAL A 131 -34.84 -7.42 6.26
C VAL A 131 -35.91 -8.48 6.52
N PRO A 132 -36.85 -8.72 5.59
CA PRO A 132 -37.90 -9.72 5.76
C PRO A 132 -37.33 -11.09 6.17
N LYS A 133 -37.93 -11.73 7.19
CA LYS A 133 -37.42 -12.96 7.84
C LYS A 133 -37.09 -14.10 6.86
N HIS A 134 -37.79 -14.19 5.73
CA HIS A 134 -37.56 -15.23 4.72
C HIS A 134 -36.28 -15.01 3.89
N LYS A 135 -35.89 -13.77 3.59
CA LYS A 135 -34.61 -13.46 2.90
C LYS A 135 -33.40 -13.64 3.81
N ARG A 136 -33.58 -13.52 5.13
CA ARG A 136 -32.51 -13.66 6.13
C ARG A 136 -32.00 -15.10 6.28
N LYS A 137 -32.86 -16.11 6.17
CA LYS A 137 -32.45 -17.52 6.18
C LYS A 137 -31.68 -17.89 4.92
N ARG A 138 -32.07 -17.38 3.75
CA ARG A 138 -31.41 -17.66 2.48
C ARG A 138 -30.02 -17.02 2.40
N LEU A 139 -29.90 -15.75 2.81
CA LEU A 139 -28.60 -15.05 2.88
C LEU A 139 -27.67 -15.61 3.96
N MET A 140 -28.20 -16.07 5.11
CA MET A 140 -27.36 -16.73 6.12
C MET A 140 -26.94 -18.13 5.73
N LYS A 141 -27.75 -18.86 4.96
CA LYS A 141 -27.38 -20.17 4.39
C LYS A 141 -26.35 -20.00 3.27
N GLU A 142 -26.53 -19.06 2.36
CA GLU A 142 -25.54 -18.73 1.32
C GLU A 142 -24.21 -18.20 1.90
N ALA A 143 -24.24 -17.48 3.03
CA ALA A 143 -23.04 -17.04 3.74
C ALA A 143 -22.41 -18.11 4.65
N ALA A 144 -23.17 -19.14 5.04
CA ALA A 144 -22.67 -20.30 5.79
C ALA A 144 -22.08 -21.34 4.85
N ASP A 145 -22.71 -21.55 3.70
CA ASP A 145 -22.24 -22.47 2.64
C ASP A 145 -20.98 -21.90 1.96
N LYS A 146 -20.85 -20.57 1.82
CA LYS A 146 -19.56 -19.91 1.45
C LYS A 146 -18.50 -19.92 2.55
N LYS A 147 -18.82 -20.34 3.77
CA LYS A 147 -17.86 -20.47 4.89
C LYS A 147 -17.44 -21.91 5.16
N GLN A 148 -17.98 -22.88 4.45
CA GLN A 148 -17.56 -24.29 4.52
C GLN A 148 -16.72 -24.75 3.32
N GLY A 149 -16.48 -23.90 2.32
CA GLY A 149 -15.44 -24.09 1.31
C GLY A 149 -14.31 -23.09 1.53
N ASP A 150 -13.13 -23.58 1.93
CA ASP A 150 -11.86 -22.84 2.07
C ASP A 150 -11.81 -21.69 3.08
N GLY A 151 -12.11 -22.04 4.33
CA GLY A 151 -11.56 -21.35 5.49
C GLY A 151 -10.08 -21.63 5.70
N HIS A 152 -9.24 -21.32 4.71
CA HIS A 152 -7.81 -21.10 4.91
C HIS A 152 -7.57 -19.59 4.76
N LEU A 153 -7.87 -18.83 5.81
CA LEU A 153 -7.29 -17.49 5.94
C LEU A 153 -5.78 -17.71 6.10
N ASN A 154 -5.09 -17.71 4.97
CA ASN A 154 -3.65 -17.66 4.91
C ASN A 154 -3.21 -16.38 5.62
N ASP A 155 -2.82 -16.52 6.89
CA ASP A 155 -2.18 -15.51 7.76
C ASP A 155 -0.81 -15.03 7.19
N SER A 156 -0.56 -15.29 5.90
CA SER A 156 0.64 -15.02 5.15
C SER A 156 0.51 -13.80 4.23
N GLU A 157 -0.62 -13.12 4.16
CA GLU A 157 -0.79 -12.03 3.19
C GLU A 157 -0.24 -10.70 3.73
N CYS A 158 0.83 -10.21 3.10
CA CYS A 158 1.39 -8.89 3.41
C CYS A 158 0.48 -7.81 2.86
N HIS A 159 -0.44 -7.32 3.69
CA HIS A 159 -1.33 -6.22 3.34
C HIS A 159 -0.59 -4.88 3.44
N ARG A 160 0.26 -4.58 2.45
CA ARG A 160 0.90 -3.28 2.30
C ARG A 160 0.51 -2.61 1.00
N CYS A 161 0.45 -1.29 1.06
CA CYS A 161 0.06 -0.45 -0.05
C CYS A 161 1.22 0.46 -0.40
N LEU A 162 1.37 0.68 -1.69
CA LEU A 162 2.24 1.68 -2.26
C LEU A 162 1.36 2.79 -2.82
N ALA A 163 1.69 4.03 -2.51
CA ALA A 163 1.17 5.20 -3.20
C ALA A 163 2.35 5.90 -3.87
N VAL A 164 2.18 6.27 -5.12
CA VAL A 164 3.14 7.05 -5.90
C VAL A 164 2.40 8.27 -6.45
N SER A 165 2.98 9.45 -6.29
CA SER A 165 2.49 10.66 -6.94
C SER A 165 3.54 11.25 -7.86
N PHE A 166 3.07 11.97 -8.86
CA PHE A 166 3.85 12.83 -9.72
C PHE A 166 3.23 14.24 -9.69
N ASN A 167 4.08 15.26 -9.58
CA ASN A 167 3.69 16.65 -9.74
C ASN A 167 4.34 17.18 -11.03
N PRO A 168 3.56 17.45 -12.09
CA PRO A 168 4.09 17.92 -13.36
C PRO A 168 4.71 19.32 -13.26
N LYS A 169 4.25 20.16 -12.32
CA LYS A 169 4.78 21.54 -12.17
C LYS A 169 6.17 21.56 -11.56
N THR A 170 6.44 20.69 -10.58
CA THR A 170 7.74 20.60 -9.93
C THR A 170 8.62 19.50 -10.52
N ASN A 171 8.08 18.71 -11.46
CA ASN A 171 8.68 17.51 -12.01
C ASN A 171 9.19 16.56 -10.91
N ARG A 172 8.40 16.37 -9.85
CA ARG A 172 8.76 15.54 -8.68
C ARG A 172 7.88 14.31 -8.56
N VAL A 173 8.52 13.20 -8.19
CA VAL A 173 7.85 11.97 -7.81
C VAL A 173 7.93 11.80 -6.29
N GLY A 174 6.77 11.64 -5.65
CA GLY A 174 6.63 11.27 -4.25
C GLY A 174 6.18 9.82 -4.13
N PHE A 175 6.61 9.11 -3.08
CA PHE A 175 6.13 7.74 -2.84
C PHE A 175 6.05 7.39 -1.36
N GLY A 176 5.14 6.49 -1.02
CA GLY A 176 4.90 6.08 0.35
C GLY A 176 4.41 4.65 0.45
N LEU A 177 4.90 3.93 1.46
CA LEU A 177 4.39 2.61 1.84
C LEU A 177 3.52 2.71 3.09
N SER A 178 2.43 1.95 3.13
CA SER A 178 1.58 1.86 4.31
C SER A 178 2.26 1.10 5.45
N GLY A 179 1.96 1.48 6.69
CA GLY A 179 2.48 0.85 7.91
C GLY A 179 2.59 1.82 9.07
N GLN A 180 2.95 1.33 10.26
CA GLN A 180 3.15 2.21 11.42
C GLN A 180 4.41 3.07 11.24
N PHE A 181 4.20 4.38 11.18
CA PHE A 181 5.29 5.36 11.28
C PHE A 181 5.46 5.80 12.72
N LYS A 182 6.71 5.78 13.19
CA LYS A 182 7.08 6.44 14.44
C LYS A 182 7.54 7.85 14.09
N LYS A 183 6.87 8.86 14.66
CA LYS A 183 7.31 10.27 14.71
C LYS A 183 7.52 10.98 13.36
N VAL A 184 6.50 11.04 12.50
CA VAL A 184 6.52 11.93 11.31
C VAL A 184 5.91 13.28 11.68
N LYS A 185 6.60 14.38 11.37
CA LYS A 185 6.04 15.74 11.47
C LYS A 185 4.96 15.87 10.39
N VAL A 186 3.72 16.07 10.83
CA VAL A 186 2.58 16.23 9.92
C VAL A 186 2.37 17.72 9.65
N HIS A 187 2.21 18.06 8.37
CA HIS A 187 2.02 19.45 7.96
C HIS A 187 0.68 20.03 8.45
N PRO A 188 0.63 21.29 8.93
CA PRO A 188 -0.58 21.90 9.49
C PRO A 188 -1.81 21.87 8.56
N SER A 189 -1.63 22.01 7.24
CA SER A 189 -2.74 22.03 6.27
C SER A 189 -3.50 20.70 6.16
N ILE A 190 -2.87 19.60 6.58
CA ILE A 190 -3.50 18.28 6.67
C ILE A 190 -3.61 17.78 8.12
N TRP A 191 -3.08 18.56 9.06
CA TRP A 191 -3.24 18.33 10.49
C TRP A 191 -4.70 18.50 10.87
N GLY A 192 -5.27 17.52 11.57
CA GLY A 192 -6.70 17.54 11.92
C GLY A 192 -7.64 17.05 10.83
N LYS A 193 -7.16 16.81 9.59
CA LYS A 193 -7.93 16.14 8.52
C LYS A 193 -7.99 14.61 8.70
N SER A 194 -8.28 14.16 9.92
CA SER A 194 -8.53 12.76 10.24
C SER A 194 -9.97 12.57 10.64
N LEU A 195 -10.72 11.83 9.84
CA LEU A 195 -12.11 11.51 10.10
C LEU A 195 -12.30 10.54 11.29
N VAL A 196 -11.22 9.90 11.77
CA VAL A 196 -11.22 9.03 12.97
C VAL A 196 -10.42 9.68 14.10
N SER A 197 -11.07 9.90 15.25
CA SER A 197 -10.37 10.27 16.50
C SER A 197 -9.63 9.07 17.09
N GLY A 198 -8.39 9.28 17.56
CA GLY A 198 -7.61 8.28 18.28
C GLY A 198 -6.94 7.17 17.46
N ARG A 199 -7.11 7.11 16.13
CA ARG A 199 -6.34 6.20 15.27
C ARG A 199 -4.91 6.75 15.09
N PRO A 200 -3.84 5.92 15.19
CA PRO A 200 -2.50 6.36 14.85
C PRO A 200 -2.51 6.96 13.45
N ARG A 201 -2.30 8.27 13.39
CA ARG A 201 -2.22 9.06 12.16
C ARG A 201 -1.05 8.53 11.33
N SER A 202 -1.04 8.76 10.02
CA SER A 202 0.08 8.45 9.12
C SER A 202 0.31 6.99 8.69
N THR A 203 -0.66 6.08 8.86
CA THR A 203 -0.44 4.68 8.43
C THR A 203 -0.71 4.38 6.96
N CYS A 204 -1.50 5.23 6.29
CA CYS A 204 -1.84 5.03 4.87
C CYS A 204 -0.72 5.56 3.98
N ALA A 205 -0.52 4.91 2.83
CA ALA A 205 0.54 5.27 1.89
C ALA A 205 0.30 6.67 1.31
N GLU A 206 -0.95 6.96 0.95
CA GLU A 206 -1.43 8.21 0.38
C GLU A 206 -1.18 9.38 1.33
N PHE A 207 -1.40 9.18 2.63
CA PHE A 207 -1.11 10.18 3.65
C PHE A 207 0.36 10.61 3.61
N ARG A 208 1.28 9.66 3.47
CA ARG A 208 2.72 9.95 3.47
C ARG A 208 3.10 10.81 2.26
N VAL A 209 2.63 10.40 1.09
CA VAL A 209 2.88 11.11 -0.16
C VAL A 209 2.35 12.55 -0.10
N ILE A 210 1.09 12.71 0.33
CA ILE A 210 0.48 14.05 0.45
C ILE A 210 1.20 14.89 1.50
N ASN A 211 1.52 14.31 2.67
CA ASN A 211 2.23 15.03 3.74
C ASN A 211 3.60 15.54 3.28
N GLU A 212 4.33 14.73 2.53
CA GLU A 212 5.63 15.09 1.97
C GLU A 212 5.48 16.21 0.93
N ALA A 213 4.57 16.05 -0.04
CA ALA A 213 4.30 17.05 -1.07
C ALA A 213 3.95 18.42 -0.47
N VAL A 214 2.99 18.47 0.46
CA VAL A 214 2.61 19.76 1.08
C VAL A 214 3.70 20.31 1.99
N SER A 215 4.55 19.46 2.59
CA SER A 215 5.71 19.93 3.37
C SER A 215 6.78 20.55 2.49
N LEU A 216 6.79 20.23 1.20
CA LEU A 216 7.67 20.81 0.18
C LEU A 216 7.03 22.03 -0.51
N GLY A 217 5.85 22.47 -0.07
CA GLY A 217 5.13 23.61 -0.65
C GLY A 217 4.29 23.28 -1.88
N GLU A 218 4.12 22.00 -2.24
CA GLU A 218 3.28 21.59 -3.36
C GLU A 218 1.80 21.61 -3.00
N LYS A 219 0.94 21.83 -4.00
CA LYS A 219 -0.52 21.80 -3.83
C LYS A 219 -1.06 20.41 -4.14
N CYS A 220 -1.96 19.91 -3.30
CA CYS A 220 -2.60 18.61 -3.52
C CYS A 220 -3.31 18.51 -4.88
N GLY A 221 -3.90 19.61 -5.36
CA GLY A 221 -4.57 19.66 -6.66
C GLY A 221 -3.66 19.56 -7.88
N GLU A 222 -2.35 19.63 -7.69
CA GLU A 222 -1.35 19.48 -8.74
C GLU A 222 -0.78 18.05 -8.77
N LEU A 223 -1.18 17.20 -7.83
CA LEU A 223 -0.68 15.84 -7.73
C LEU A 223 -1.51 14.89 -8.60
N GLN A 224 -0.79 14.10 -9.39
CA GLN A 224 -1.30 12.91 -10.08
C GLN A 224 -0.83 11.69 -9.31
N MET A 225 -1.72 10.78 -8.92
CA MET A 225 -1.40 9.71 -7.98
C MET A 225 -1.94 8.36 -8.41
N TYR A 226 -1.20 7.31 -8.06
CA TYR A 226 -1.58 5.93 -8.25
C TYR A 226 -1.33 5.14 -6.97
N VAL A 227 -2.34 4.36 -6.54
CA VAL A 227 -2.29 3.57 -5.32
C VAL A 227 -2.47 2.09 -5.66
N ALA A 228 -1.55 1.26 -5.20
CA ALA A 228 -1.53 -0.17 -5.46
C ALA A 228 -1.31 -1.00 -4.19
N ASP A 229 -1.75 -2.25 -4.23
CA ASP A 229 -1.24 -3.28 -3.34
C ASP A 229 0.19 -3.64 -3.76
N VAL A 230 1.14 -3.57 -2.82
CA VAL A 230 2.57 -3.65 -3.15
C VAL A 230 3.00 -5.05 -3.60
N MET A 231 2.25 -6.09 -3.20
CA MET A 231 2.59 -7.47 -3.52
C MET A 231 2.03 -7.88 -4.87
N THR A 232 0.80 -7.44 -5.18
CA THR A 232 0.11 -7.82 -6.41
C THR A 232 0.27 -6.80 -7.54
N GLY A 233 0.67 -5.57 -7.23
CA GLY A 233 0.69 -4.44 -8.16
C GLY A 233 -0.71 -3.94 -8.56
N LYS A 234 -1.78 -4.59 -8.09
CA LYS A 234 -3.15 -4.25 -8.47
C LYS A 234 -3.59 -2.92 -7.86
N PRO A 235 -4.41 -2.12 -8.57
CA PRO A 235 -4.97 -0.90 -8.01
C PRO A 235 -5.70 -1.18 -6.71
N LYS A 236 -5.49 -0.32 -5.71
CA LYS A 236 -6.15 -0.42 -4.41
C LYS A 236 -7.10 0.77 -4.21
N PRO A 237 -8.37 0.52 -3.84
CA PRO A 237 -9.28 1.60 -3.51
C PRO A 237 -8.79 2.37 -2.26
N ARG A 238 -8.77 3.70 -2.37
CA ARG A 238 -8.46 4.59 -1.24
C ARG A 238 -9.48 4.44 -0.11
N CYS A 239 -9.00 4.45 1.12
CA CYS A 239 -9.90 4.52 2.27
C CYS A 239 -10.54 5.91 2.40
N ARG A 240 -11.66 6.01 3.11
CA ARG A 240 -12.40 7.28 3.28
C ARG A 240 -11.54 8.47 3.75
N ASN A 241 -10.56 8.21 4.64
CA ASN A 241 -9.65 9.27 5.09
C ASN A 241 -8.70 9.73 3.99
N CYS A 242 -8.22 8.80 3.15
CA CYS A 242 -7.37 9.13 2.02
C CYS A 242 -8.18 9.81 0.92
N LEU A 243 -9.44 9.43 0.70
CA LEU A 243 -10.36 10.17 -0.19
C LEU A 243 -10.50 11.63 0.23
N TYR A 244 -10.69 11.90 1.52
CA TYR A 244 -10.77 13.28 2.01
C TYR A 244 -9.44 14.05 1.84
N LEU A 245 -8.30 13.42 2.14
CA LEU A 245 -6.99 14.06 2.01
C LEU A 245 -6.57 14.33 0.57
N SER A 246 -6.95 13.43 -0.34
CA SER A 246 -6.61 13.48 -1.77
C SER A 246 -7.78 13.96 -2.64
N GLN A 247 -8.77 14.63 -2.05
CA GLN A 247 -9.99 15.02 -2.76
C GLN A 247 -9.71 15.92 -3.98
N ASP A 248 -8.63 16.71 -3.92
CA ASP A 248 -8.24 17.64 -4.98
C ASP A 248 -7.24 16.99 -5.96
N ALA A 249 -6.58 15.89 -5.58
CA ALA A 249 -5.59 15.23 -6.41
C ALA A 249 -6.25 14.42 -7.53
N GLN A 250 -5.58 14.36 -8.69
CA GLN A 250 -5.97 13.44 -9.76
C GLN A 250 -5.49 12.04 -9.40
N VAL A 251 -6.39 11.08 -9.21
CA VAL A 251 -6.03 9.70 -8.85
C VAL A 251 -6.43 8.73 -9.96
N PHE A 252 -5.47 7.93 -10.41
CA PHE A 252 -5.63 7.02 -11.55
C PHE A 252 -5.99 5.58 -11.15
N SER A 253 -5.76 5.19 -9.89
CA SER A 253 -5.97 3.82 -9.42
C SER A 253 -7.43 3.48 -9.07
N ASP A 254 -8.28 4.48 -8.86
CA ASP A 254 -9.71 4.29 -8.60
C ASP A 254 -10.51 5.52 -9.06
N SER A 255 -11.82 5.36 -9.22
CA SER A 255 -12.75 6.44 -9.57
C SER A 255 -13.55 6.94 -8.35
N LEU A 256 -13.07 6.65 -7.13
CA LEU A 256 -13.82 6.97 -5.91
C LEU A 256 -13.70 8.47 -5.60
N VAL A 257 -14.80 9.07 -5.18
CA VAL A 257 -14.87 10.48 -4.80
C VAL A 257 -15.29 10.59 -3.35
N PHE A 258 -14.71 11.55 -2.61
CA PHE A 258 -15.16 11.85 -1.27
C PHE A 258 -16.54 12.51 -1.31
N ASP A 259 -17.51 11.94 -0.59
CA ASP A 259 -18.92 12.37 -0.63
C ASP A 259 -19.23 13.65 0.20
N GLY A 260 -18.20 14.39 0.64
CA GLY A 260 -18.32 15.60 1.47
C GLY A 260 -18.79 15.37 2.91
N ASN A 261 -19.19 14.16 3.27
CA ASN A 261 -19.81 13.90 4.57
C ASN A 261 -18.75 13.61 5.65
N MET A 262 -18.38 14.63 6.40
CA MET A 262 -17.38 14.47 7.47
C MET A 262 -17.84 13.61 8.65
N THR A 263 -19.14 13.29 8.76
CA THR A 263 -19.73 12.59 9.93
C THR A 263 -19.95 11.09 9.71
N LYS A 264 -19.79 10.58 8.48
CA LYS A 264 -20.02 9.17 8.09
C LYS A 264 -19.05 8.13 8.69
N MET A 265 -18.34 8.46 9.76
CA MET A 265 -17.54 7.50 10.53
C MET A 265 -18.26 7.08 11.81
N LYS A 266 -19.40 6.40 11.65
CA LYS A 266 -19.97 5.61 12.74
C LYS A 266 -19.26 4.25 12.75
N ARG A 267 -18.55 3.98 13.84
CA ARG A 267 -17.91 2.69 14.14
C ARG A 267 -18.90 1.52 14.01
#